data_AF-A0A8T5VYM0-F1
#
_entry.id   AF-A0A8T5VYM0-F1
#
_cell.length_a   1.000
_cell.length_b   1.000
_cell.length_c   1.000
_cell.angle_alpha   90.00
_cell.angle_beta   90.00
_cell.angle_gamma   90.00
#
_symmetry.space_group_name_H-M   'P 1'
#
loop_
_entity.id
_entity.type
_entity.pdbx_description
1 polymer ?
#
loop_
_entity_poly.entity_id
_entity_poly.type
_entity_poly.pdbx_seq_one_letter_code
_entity_poly.pdbx_strand_id
1 'polypeptide(L)'
;QSLEEGVVSLIEKLAGGNPENITPEIIVRAAKEGDKLAFNIMEKTGEYLGIGIANIINIFNPQLVVIGAGVAKAGDLLLEPLKRTVKARALELSSNMVDIKVSKLGDNAGALGAAILILKSVFKPS
;
A
#
# COMPACT_ATOMS: atom_id res chain seq x y z
N GLN A 1 -16.12 -23.26 12.18
CA GLN A 1 -16.96 -23.79 11.08
C GLN A 1 -16.68 -22.99 9.82
N SER A 2 -15.60 -23.30 9.08
CA SER A 2 -15.24 -22.73 7.75
C SER A 2 -13.96 -23.36 7.13
N LEU A 3 -13.46 -24.50 7.65
CA LEU A 3 -12.30 -25.21 7.09
C LEU A 3 -12.71 -26.42 6.21
N GLU A 4 -14.01 -26.55 5.89
CA GLU A 4 -14.56 -27.75 5.22
C GLU A 4 -14.80 -27.61 3.71
N GLU A 5 -14.42 -26.50 3.07
CA GLU A 5 -14.41 -26.45 1.62
C GLU A 5 -12.99 -26.16 1.16
N GLY A 6 -12.38 -27.14 0.49
CA GLY A 6 -11.13 -27.02 -0.24
C GLY A 6 -11.25 -26.03 -1.40
N VAL A 7 -11.49 -24.76 -1.08
CA VAL A 7 -11.46 -23.66 -2.03
C VAL A 7 -9.99 -23.49 -2.42
N VAL A 8 -9.61 -24.19 -3.49
CA VAL A 8 -8.33 -23.99 -4.16
C VAL A 8 -8.22 -22.50 -4.44
N SER A 9 -7.20 -21.85 -3.88
CA SER A 9 -7.02 -20.42 -4.07
C SER A 9 -6.76 -20.14 -5.54
N LEU A 10 -7.42 -19.11 -6.06
CA LEU A 10 -7.17 -18.58 -7.38
C LEU A 10 -5.72 -18.11 -7.53
N ILE A 11 -5.02 -17.79 -6.42
CA ILE A 11 -3.58 -17.49 -6.41
C ILE A 11 -2.79 -18.66 -7.02
N GLU A 12 -3.02 -19.89 -6.57
CA GLU A 12 -2.29 -21.07 -7.03
C GLU A 12 -2.55 -21.32 -8.51
N LYS A 13 -3.81 -21.18 -8.94
CA LYS A 13 -4.21 -21.31 -10.34
C LYS A 13 -3.55 -20.24 -11.22
N LEU A 14 -3.56 -18.98 -10.78
CA LEU A 14 -2.95 -17.86 -11.52
C LEU A 14 -1.43 -17.95 -11.56
N ALA A 15 -0.80 -18.56 -10.56
CA ALA A 15 0.63 -18.84 -10.52
C ALA A 15 1.04 -20.10 -11.33
N GLY A 16 0.07 -20.83 -11.89
CA GLY A 16 0.31 -22.06 -12.64
C GLY A 16 0.79 -23.22 -11.77
N GLY A 17 0.39 -23.25 -10.49
CA GLY A 17 0.79 -24.27 -9.53
C GLY A 17 2.25 -24.16 -9.05
N ASN A 18 3.00 -23.14 -9.48
CA ASN A 18 4.34 -22.87 -8.98
C ASN A 18 4.33 -21.69 -8.00
N PRO A 19 4.62 -21.91 -6.70
CA PRO A 19 4.71 -20.85 -5.71
C PRO A 19 5.72 -19.73 -6.04
N GLU A 20 6.77 -20.02 -6.80
CA GLU A 20 7.78 -19.01 -7.20
C GLU A 20 7.22 -17.97 -8.17
N ASN A 21 6.11 -18.28 -8.85
CA ASN A 21 5.44 -17.35 -9.75
C ASN A 21 4.47 -16.41 -9.04
N ILE A 22 4.28 -16.53 -7.72
CA ILE A 22 3.33 -15.67 -6.99
C ILE A 22 3.89 -14.25 -6.92
N THR A 23 3.16 -13.32 -7.53
CA THR A 23 3.47 -11.88 -7.49
C THR A 23 2.36 -11.08 -6.80
N PRO A 24 2.64 -9.85 -6.33
CA PRO A 24 1.61 -8.96 -5.81
C PRO A 24 0.45 -8.72 -6.79
N GLU A 25 0.72 -8.66 -8.10
CA GLU A 25 -0.29 -8.50 -9.13
C GLU A 25 -1.26 -9.70 -9.18
N ILE A 26 -0.74 -10.92 -9.01
CA ILE A 26 -1.57 -12.13 -8.92
C ILE A 26 -2.45 -12.08 -7.68
N ILE A 27 -1.92 -11.65 -6.53
CA ILE A 27 -2.69 -11.55 -5.28
C ILE A 27 -3.79 -10.50 -5.43
N VAL A 28 -3.47 -9.31 -5.96
CA VAL A 28 -4.45 -8.25 -6.22
C VAL A 28 -5.53 -8.74 -7.18
N ARG A 29 -5.14 -9.43 -8.25
CA ARG A 29 -6.08 -10.01 -9.22
C ARG A 29 -7.00 -11.02 -8.56
N ALA A 30 -6.44 -11.97 -7.80
CA ALA A 30 -7.22 -12.99 -7.10
C ALA A 30 -8.22 -12.35 -6.12
N ALA A 31 -7.80 -11.33 -5.37
CA ALA A 31 -8.68 -10.60 -4.45
C ALA A 31 -9.83 -9.89 -5.18
N LYS A 32 -9.56 -9.27 -6.34
CA LYS A 32 -10.59 -8.65 -7.20
C LYS A 32 -11.56 -9.66 -7.80
N GLU A 33 -11.10 -10.89 -8.04
CA GLU A 33 -11.92 -12.01 -8.52
C GLU A 33 -12.66 -12.75 -7.37
N GLY A 34 -12.60 -12.24 -6.13
CA GLY A 34 -13.37 -12.75 -4.99
C GLY A 34 -12.67 -13.85 -4.17
N ASP A 35 -11.37 -14.07 -4.38
CA ASP A 35 -10.60 -15.03 -3.60
C ASP A 35 -10.44 -14.55 -2.14
N LYS A 36 -10.97 -15.33 -1.20
CA LYS A 36 -10.95 -15.00 0.24
C LYS A 36 -9.54 -14.97 0.84
N LEU A 37 -8.64 -15.85 0.40
CA LEU A 37 -7.27 -15.88 0.89
C LEU A 37 -6.54 -14.61 0.44
N ALA A 38 -6.65 -14.26 -0.84
CA ALA A 38 -6.09 -13.06 -1.40
C ALA A 38 -6.65 -11.81 -0.72
N PHE A 39 -7.96 -11.73 -0.51
CA PHE A 39 -8.58 -10.64 0.23
C PHE A 39 -8.00 -10.50 1.64
N ASN A 40 -7.86 -11.60 2.39
CA ASN A 40 -7.27 -11.59 3.72
C ASN A 40 -5.79 -11.16 3.74
N ILE A 41 -5.01 -11.53 2.70
CA ILE A 41 -3.63 -11.08 2.55
C ILE A 41 -3.59 -9.55 2.34
N MET A 42 -4.46 -9.02 1.47
CA MET A 42 -4.57 -7.58 1.22
C MET A 42 -5.00 -6.83 2.49
N GLU A 43 -6.01 -7.34 3.19
CA GLU A 43 -6.51 -6.78 4.44
C GLU A 43 -5.40 -6.63 5.50
N LYS A 44 -4.65 -7.70 5.75
CA LYS A 44 -3.51 -7.69 6.68
C LYS A 44 -2.39 -6.77 6.23
N THR A 45 -2.10 -6.76 4.93
CA THR A 45 -1.06 -5.89 4.37
C THR A 45 -1.42 -4.41 4.59
N GLY A 46 -2.66 -4.02 4.30
CA GLY A 46 -3.16 -2.68 4.56
C GLY A 46 -3.14 -2.34 6.04
N GLU A 47 -3.50 -3.29 6.93
CA GLU A 47 -3.40 -3.09 8.38
C GLU A 47 -1.97 -2.75 8.80
N TYR A 48 -0.98 -3.58 8.44
CA TYR A 48 0.42 -3.33 8.82
C TYR A 48 0.97 -2.01 8.29
N LEU A 49 0.61 -1.63 7.06
CA LEU A 49 0.95 -0.32 6.52
C LEU A 49 0.31 0.81 7.35
N GLY A 50 -0.97 0.66 7.71
CA GLY A 50 -1.67 1.63 8.54
C GLY A 50 -1.04 1.80 9.93
N ILE A 51 -0.53 0.71 10.53
CA ILE A 51 0.22 0.78 11.80
C ILE A 51 1.48 1.63 11.65
N GLY A 52 2.28 1.37 10.62
CA GLY A 52 3.49 2.14 10.37
C GLY A 52 3.21 3.63 10.15
N ILE A 53 2.17 3.93 9.36
CA ILE A 53 1.76 5.32 9.09
C ILE A 53 1.23 6.00 10.34
N ALA A 54 0.43 5.31 11.17
CA ALA A 54 -0.05 5.85 12.44
C ALA A 54 1.12 6.25 13.36
N ASN A 55 2.16 5.42 13.43
CA ASN A 55 3.37 5.75 14.19
C ASN A 55 4.06 7.00 13.65
N ILE A 56 4.20 7.13 12.32
CA ILE A 56 4.77 8.32 11.68
C ILE A 56 3.92 9.56 12.01
N ILE A 57 2.59 9.45 11.95
CA ILE A 57 1.68 10.54 12.29
C ILE A 57 1.87 10.98 13.74
N ASN A 58 1.92 10.01 14.67
CA ASN A 58 2.08 10.28 16.09
C ASN A 58 3.43 10.93 16.43
N ILE A 59 4.50 10.59 15.71
CA ILE A 59 5.85 11.10 15.97
C ILE A 59 6.07 12.48 15.32
N PHE A 60 5.66 12.64 14.07
CA PHE A 60 6.03 13.81 13.26
C PHE A 60 4.89 14.82 13.07
N ASN A 61 3.64 14.44 13.36
CA ASN A 61 2.44 15.24 13.12
C ASN A 61 2.43 15.93 11.72
N PRO A 62 2.62 15.16 10.63
CA PRO A 62 2.69 15.74 9.29
C PRO A 62 1.31 16.20 8.81
N GLN A 63 1.30 17.19 7.92
CA GLN A 63 0.07 17.61 7.23
C GLN A 63 -0.32 16.69 6.07
N LEU A 64 0.64 15.97 5.49
CA LEU A 64 0.44 15.12 4.31
C LEU A 64 1.34 13.89 4.37
N VAL A 65 0.77 12.72 4.10
CA VAL A 65 1.47 11.47 3.83
C VAL A 65 1.20 11.07 2.38
N VAL A 66 2.27 10.90 1.59
CA VAL A 66 2.17 10.47 0.19
C VAL A 66 2.62 9.02 0.07
N ILE A 67 1.71 8.17 -0.43
CA ILE A 67 1.91 6.75 -0.65
C ILE A 67 2.41 6.51 -2.08
N GLY A 68 3.49 5.73 -2.21
CA GLY A 68 4.14 5.43 -3.48
C GLY A 68 3.34 4.50 -4.43
N ALA A 69 3.88 4.33 -5.64
CA ALA A 69 3.20 3.68 -6.76
C ALA A 69 2.86 2.19 -6.58
N GLY A 70 3.63 1.44 -5.79
CA GLY A 70 3.34 0.02 -5.55
C GLY A 70 2.01 -0.21 -4.82
N VAL A 71 1.78 0.54 -3.74
CA VAL A 71 0.52 0.46 -2.97
C VAL A 71 -0.64 1.09 -3.75
N ALA A 72 -0.36 2.13 -4.55
CA ALA A 72 -1.33 2.74 -5.45
C ALA A 72 -2.03 1.73 -6.37
N LYS A 73 -1.26 0.78 -6.93
CA LYS A 73 -1.74 -0.21 -7.91
C LYS A 73 -2.76 -1.18 -7.32
N ALA A 74 -2.69 -1.44 -6.01
CA ALA A 74 -3.67 -2.27 -5.31
C ALA A 74 -5.01 -1.57 -5.06
N GLY A 75 -5.04 -0.24 -5.09
CA GLY A 75 -6.25 0.56 -4.88
C GLY A 75 -6.86 0.36 -3.49
N ASP A 76 -8.19 0.38 -3.45
CA ASP A 76 -8.96 0.35 -2.19
C ASP A 76 -8.76 -0.92 -1.36
N LEU A 77 -8.33 -2.02 -1.99
CA LEU A 77 -7.97 -3.27 -1.30
C LEU A 77 -6.85 -3.10 -0.27
N LEU A 78 -5.95 -2.12 -0.45
CA LEU A 78 -4.96 -1.74 0.57
C LEU A 78 -5.31 -0.44 1.27
N LEU A 79 -5.87 0.53 0.53
CA LEU A 79 -6.07 1.88 1.07
C LEU A 79 -7.14 1.92 2.16
N GLU A 80 -8.22 1.15 2.04
CA GLU A 80 -9.29 1.16 3.03
C GLU A 80 -8.85 0.54 4.38
N PRO A 81 -8.23 -0.66 4.41
CA PRO A 81 -7.70 -1.21 5.66
C PRO A 81 -6.62 -0.32 6.28
N LEU A 82 -5.76 0.28 5.45
CA LEU A 82 -4.75 1.23 5.87
C LEU A 82 -5.37 2.45 6.56
N LYS A 83 -6.30 3.15 5.90
CA LYS A 83 -6.97 4.34 6.47
C LYS A 83 -7.70 4.00 7.76
N ARG A 84 -8.40 2.87 7.78
CA ARG A 84 -9.12 2.39 8.98
C ARG A 84 -8.16 2.17 10.14
N THR A 85 -7.02 1.53 9.89
CA THR A 85 -6.01 1.30 10.94
C THR A 85 -5.32 2.58 11.39
N VAL A 86 -5.04 3.52 10.47
CA VAL A 86 -4.53 4.85 10.84
C VAL A 86 -5.51 5.55 11.77
N LYS A 87 -6.80 5.62 11.39
CA LYS A 87 -7.84 6.26 12.20
C LYS A 87 -7.98 5.62 13.58
N ALA A 88 -7.80 4.31 13.68
CA ALA A 88 -7.90 3.58 14.94
C ALA A 88 -6.68 3.71 15.87
N ARG A 89 -5.50 4.08 15.34
CA ARG A 89 -4.22 4.03 16.08
C ARG A 89 -3.49 5.37 16.21
N ALA A 90 -3.77 6.33 15.35
CA ALA A 90 -3.19 7.67 15.45
C ALA A 90 -3.98 8.54 16.43
N LEU A 91 -3.31 9.47 17.11
CA LEU A 91 -3.93 10.43 18.02
C LEU A 91 -5.05 11.20 17.29
N GLU A 92 -6.21 11.33 17.94
CA GLU A 92 -7.45 11.79 17.30
C GLU A 92 -7.35 13.16 16.62
N LEU A 93 -6.62 14.10 17.22
CA LEU A 93 -6.40 15.41 16.59
C LEU A 93 -5.48 15.32 15.36
N SER A 94 -4.41 14.52 15.43
CA SER A 94 -3.45 14.36 14.34
C SER A 94 -3.98 13.53 13.17
N SER A 95 -4.75 12.49 13.46
CA SER A 95 -5.34 11.61 12.43
C SER A 95 -6.43 12.30 11.60
N ASN A 96 -7.13 13.27 12.18
CA ASN A 96 -8.14 14.07 11.47
C ASN A 96 -7.54 15.21 10.63
N MET A 97 -6.29 15.62 10.88
CA MET A 97 -5.63 16.72 10.16
C MET A 97 -4.70 16.25 9.04
N VAL A 98 -4.20 15.02 9.10
CA VAL A 98 -3.28 14.48 8.10
C VAL A 98 -4.02 14.03 6.84
N ASP A 99 -3.61 14.54 5.69
CA ASP A 99 -4.11 14.11 4.39
C ASP A 99 -3.28 12.90 3.91
N ILE A 100 -3.91 11.81 3.48
CA ILE A 100 -3.21 10.62 2.95
C ILE A 100 -3.53 10.51 1.46
N LYS A 101 -2.51 10.74 0.62
CA LYS A 101 -2.64 10.72 -0.84
C LYS A 101 -1.81 9.65 -1.49
N VAL A 102 -2.29 9.20 -2.63
CA VAL A 102 -1.54 8.35 -3.55
C VAL A 102 -0.75 9.21 -4.51
N SER A 103 0.53 8.90 -4.69
CA SER A 103 1.41 9.60 -5.62
C SER A 103 0.91 9.46 -7.07
N LYS A 104 0.93 10.58 -7.80
CA LYS A 104 0.61 10.62 -9.25
C LYS A 104 1.82 10.42 -10.14
N LEU A 105 3.03 10.35 -9.57
CA LEU A 105 4.28 10.25 -10.32
C LEU A 105 4.54 8.84 -10.87
N GLY A 106 3.79 7.84 -10.39
CA GLY A 106 3.90 6.46 -10.83
C GLY A 106 5.33 5.92 -10.66
N ASP A 107 5.72 5.03 -11.57
CA ASP A 107 7.02 4.35 -11.53
C ASP A 107 8.19 5.32 -11.85
N ASN A 108 7.91 6.53 -12.36
CA ASN A 108 8.91 7.54 -12.71
C ASN A 108 9.39 8.37 -11.52
N ALA A 109 8.78 8.23 -10.33
CA ALA A 109 9.11 9.03 -9.16
C ALA A 109 10.61 8.99 -8.79
N GLY A 110 11.23 7.81 -8.88
CA GLY A 110 12.66 7.63 -8.60
C GLY A 110 13.56 8.34 -9.61
N ALA A 111 13.29 8.16 -10.91
CA ALA A 111 14.06 8.80 -11.97
C ALA A 111 13.95 10.33 -11.92
N LEU A 112 12.74 10.85 -11.69
CA LEU A 112 12.52 12.29 -11.51
C LEU A 112 13.24 12.84 -10.29
N GLY A 113 13.21 12.11 -9.17
CA GLY A 113 13.98 12.46 -7.97
C GLY A 113 15.47 12.57 -8.24
N ALA A 114 16.05 11.59 -8.94
CA ALA A 114 17.46 11.59 -9.33
C ALA A 114 17.81 12.79 -10.23
N ALA A 115 17.00 13.08 -11.25
CA ALA A 115 17.19 14.23 -12.12
C ALA A 115 17.13 15.56 -11.34
N ILE A 116 16.18 15.70 -10.40
CA ILE A 116 16.04 16.90 -9.56
C ILE A 116 17.25 17.09 -8.65
N LEU A 117 17.84 16.02 -8.12
CA LEU A 117 19.04 16.12 -7.28
C LEU A 117 20.23 16.70 -8.07
N ILE A 118 20.42 16.29 -9.31
CA ILE A 118 21.44 16.85 -10.21
C ILE A 118 21.10 18.30 -10.56
N LEU A 119 19.84 18.59 -10.89
CA LEU A 119 19.42 19.96 -11.19
C LEU A 119 19.69 20.91 -10.02
N LYS A 120 19.39 20.48 -8.79
CA LYS A 120 19.65 21.26 -7.57
C LYS A 120 21.14 21.51 -7.33
N SER A 121 22.04 20.60 -7.72
CA SER A 121 23.48 20.82 -7.56
C SER A 121 24.03 21.81 -8.59
N VAL A 122 23.51 21.78 -9.81
CA VAL A 122 23.90 22.70 -10.90
C VAL A 122 23.37 24.13 -10.67
N PHE A 123 22.15 24.27 -10.15
CA PHE A 123 21.47 25.55 -9.98
C PHE A 123 21.46 26.08 -8.54
N LYS A 124 22.41 25.64 -7.69
CA LYS A 124 22.56 26.22 -6.35
C LYS A 124 22.97 27.70 -6.48
N PRO A 125 22.19 28.67 -5.96
CA PRO A 125 22.64 30.04 -5.92
C PRO A 125 23.87 30.12 -5.01
N SER A 126 24.93 30.74 -5.54
CA SER A 126 26.17 31.06 -4.81
C SER A 126 25.91 32.03 -3.66
#